data_AF-A0A6J2IRM2-F1
#
_entry.id   AF-A0A6J2IRM2-F1
#
_cell.length_a   1.000
_cell.length_b   1.000
_cell.length_c   1.000
_cell.angle_alpha   90.00
_cell.angle_beta   90.00
_cell.angle_gamma   90.00
#
_symmetry.space_group_name_H-M   'P 1'
#
loop_
_entity.id
_entity.type
_entity.pdbx_description
1 polymer ?
#
loop_
_entity_poly.entity_id
_entity_poly.type
_entity_poly.pdbx_seq_one_letter_code
_entity_poly.pdbx_strand_id
1 'polypeptide(L)'
;MRSTWQGKAGRSPLQALYESYQFEQSTLQAIHHQRRETLSNVCNRYTRKRRLLQRYDLRHLVVDDTHGLLYCYVPKVACTNWKRVMMVLTGQGKYKDPLEIPAHEAHVPSNLRTLSEYSVSEINYRLRSYLKFIFVREPFERLVSAYRNKFTLSYNQAFHKHYGTKIIR
;
A
#
# COMPACT_ATOMS: atom_id res chain seq x y z
N MET A 1 51.19 28.81 38.64
CA MET A 1 50.68 28.43 37.30
C MET A 1 49.30 27.84 37.45
N ARG A 2 48.25 28.54 37.00
CA ARG A 2 46.86 28.05 36.99
C ARG A 2 46.65 27.29 35.68
N SER A 3 46.34 26.00 35.73
CA SER A 3 45.87 25.27 34.56
C SER A 3 44.34 25.35 34.49
N THR A 4 43.86 26.18 33.57
CA THR A 4 42.47 26.23 33.15
C THR A 4 42.15 24.98 32.33
N TRP A 5 41.53 23.99 32.98
CA TRP A 5 40.85 22.90 32.28
C TRP A 5 39.47 23.40 31.83
N GLN A 6 39.39 23.90 30.60
CA GLN A 6 38.11 24.11 29.91
C GLN A 6 37.56 22.73 29.50
N GLY A 7 36.72 22.16 30.34
CA GLY A 7 35.94 20.97 30.00
C GLY A 7 35.00 21.29 28.83
N LYS A 8 35.16 20.60 27.69
CA LYS A 8 34.16 20.61 26.63
C LYS A 8 32.86 20.06 27.20
N ALA A 9 31.79 20.84 27.15
CA ALA A 9 30.46 20.40 27.54
C ALA A 9 30.07 19.20 26.66
N GLY A 10 30.11 17.99 27.21
CA GLY A 10 29.58 16.80 26.56
C GLY A 10 28.08 16.98 26.37
N ARG A 11 27.57 16.73 25.15
CA ARG A 11 26.13 16.78 24.85
C ARG A 11 25.39 15.83 25.80
N SER A 12 24.26 16.28 26.35
CA SER A 12 23.44 15.44 27.21
C SER A 12 22.86 14.27 26.39
N PRO A 13 22.63 13.10 27.00
CA PRO A 13 22.02 11.95 26.31
C PRO A 13 20.68 12.27 25.63
N LEU A 14 19.87 13.16 26.24
CA LEU A 14 18.60 13.63 25.66
C LEU A 14 18.81 14.46 24.39
N GLN A 15 19.86 15.28 24.36
CA GLN A 15 20.18 16.09 23.20
C GLN A 15 20.68 15.22 22.03
N ALA A 16 21.45 14.17 22.31
CA ALA A 16 21.86 13.19 21.31
C ALA A 16 20.68 12.43 20.70
N LEU A 17 19.68 12.04 21.51
CA LEU A 17 18.45 11.39 21.06
C LEU A 17 17.57 12.32 20.21
N TYR A 18 17.48 13.60 20.59
CA TYR A 18 16.73 14.58 19.80
C TYR A 18 17.41 14.84 18.45
N GLU A 19 18.74 15.00 18.44
CA GLU A 19 19.53 15.18 17.23
C GLU A 19 19.45 13.94 16.31
N SER A 20 19.49 12.73 16.85
CA SER A 20 19.34 11.50 16.06
C SER A 20 17.94 11.38 15.46
N TYR A 21 16.90 11.72 16.21
CA TYR A 21 15.52 11.73 15.72
C TYR A 21 15.32 12.77 14.62
N GLN A 22 15.87 13.99 14.78
CA GLN A 22 15.83 15.03 13.76
C GLN A 22 16.59 14.62 12.49
N PHE A 23 17.73 13.95 12.64
CA PHE A 23 18.50 13.40 11.51
C PHE A 23 17.75 12.27 10.80
N GLU A 24 17.13 11.36 11.54
CA GLU A 24 16.32 10.29 10.96
C GLU A 24 15.11 10.85 10.19
N GLN A 25 14.44 11.87 10.75
CA GLN A 25 13.37 12.58 10.06
C GLN A 25 13.84 13.27 8.77
N SER A 26 14.98 13.96 8.78
CA SER A 26 15.51 14.62 7.58
C SER A 26 15.94 13.61 6.51
N THR A 27 16.50 12.47 6.92
CA THR A 27 16.87 11.37 6.02
C THR A 27 15.63 10.73 5.39
N LEU A 28 14.59 10.48 6.19
CA LEU A 28 13.31 9.94 5.72
C LEU A 28 12.63 10.90 4.73
N GLN A 29 12.63 12.20 5.03
CA GLN A 29 12.12 13.24 4.13
C GLN A 29 12.85 13.24 2.79
N ALA A 30 14.19 13.15 2.79
CA ALA A 30 14.99 13.08 1.57
C ALA A 30 14.67 11.82 0.75
N ILE A 31 14.53 10.66 1.39
CA ILE A 31 14.13 9.40 0.72
C ILE A 31 12.74 9.54 0.09
N HIS A 32 11.77 10.12 0.79
CA HIS A 32 10.43 10.34 0.23
C HIS A 32 10.45 11.33 -0.94
N HIS A 33 11.27 12.38 -0.86
CA HIS A 33 11.47 13.32 -1.97
C HIS A 33 11.98 12.61 -3.22
N GLN A 34 13.08 11.86 -3.09
CA GLN A 34 13.70 11.11 -4.18
C GLN A 34 12.74 10.09 -4.80
N ARG A 35 11.93 9.40 -3.97
CA ARG A 35 10.89 8.47 -4.44
C ARG A 35 9.82 9.18 -5.28
N ARG A 36 9.37 10.37 -4.85
CA ARG A 36 8.38 11.16 -5.61
C ARG A 36 8.95 11.65 -6.94
N GLU A 37 10.21 12.10 -6.96
CA GLU A 37 10.88 12.51 -8.20
C GLU A 37 11.04 11.35 -9.17
N THR A 38 11.48 10.19 -8.68
CA THR A 38 11.60 8.98 -9.48
C THR A 38 10.26 8.59 -10.08
N LEU A 39 9.20 8.59 -9.27
CA LEU A 39 7.85 8.29 -9.73
C LEU A 39 7.39 9.28 -10.81
N SER A 40 7.56 10.58 -10.59
CA SER A 40 7.23 11.63 -11.57
C SER A 40 7.95 11.40 -12.90
N ASN A 41 9.27 11.18 -12.84
CA ASN A 41 10.11 10.94 -14.02
C ASN A 41 9.68 9.69 -14.80
N VAL A 42 9.36 8.61 -14.10
CA VAL A 42 8.85 7.38 -14.71
C VAL A 42 7.48 7.62 -15.34
N CYS A 43 6.53 8.20 -14.60
CA CYS A 43 5.18 8.48 -15.10
C CYS A 43 5.19 9.34 -16.37
N ASN A 44 6.07 10.35 -16.44
CA ASN A 44 6.23 11.20 -17.63
C ASN A 44 6.69 10.44 -18.89
N ARG A 45 7.35 9.28 -18.74
CA ARG A 45 7.72 8.41 -19.88
C ARG A 45 6.56 7.51 -20.34
N TYR A 46 5.61 7.22 -19.44
CA TYR A 46 4.49 6.33 -19.67
C TYR A 46 3.16 7.06 -19.93
N THR A 47 3.18 8.38 -20.14
CA THR A 47 2.06 9.18 -20.66
C THR A 47 1.71 8.81 -22.12
N ARG A 48 1.68 7.51 -22.47
CA ARG A 48 1.04 7.03 -23.69
C ARG A 48 -0.46 7.29 -23.56
N LYS A 49 -1.00 8.09 -24.48
CA LYS A 49 -2.42 8.42 -24.76
C LYS A 49 -3.35 8.23 -23.56
N ARG A 50 -3.86 9.33 -23.00
CA ARG A 50 -4.98 9.35 -22.04
C ARG A 50 -6.17 8.56 -22.63
N ARG A 51 -6.19 7.25 -22.43
CA ARG A 51 -7.35 6.42 -22.74
C ARG A 51 -8.36 6.67 -21.63
N LEU A 52 -9.62 6.83 -22.02
CA LEU A 52 -10.72 6.91 -21.06
C LEU A 52 -10.71 5.65 -20.19
N LEU A 53 -10.76 5.85 -18.87
CA LEU A 53 -10.85 4.76 -17.91
C LEU A 53 -12.16 4.01 -18.14
N GLN A 54 -12.08 2.69 -18.27
CA GLN A 54 -13.24 1.83 -18.37
C GLN A 54 -13.59 1.26 -16.98
N ARG A 55 -14.82 0.78 -16.78
CA ARG A 55 -15.23 0.18 -15.50
C ARG A 55 -14.28 -0.92 -15.02
N TYR A 56 -13.73 -1.71 -15.96
CA TYR A 56 -12.73 -2.73 -15.68
C TYR A 56 -11.45 -2.19 -15.01
N ASP A 57 -11.04 -0.98 -15.35
CA ASP A 57 -9.84 -0.34 -14.78
C ASP A 57 -10.07 0.07 -13.31
N LEU A 58 -11.34 0.19 -12.89
CA LEU A 58 -11.75 0.71 -11.58
C LEU A 58 -12.10 -0.38 -10.55
N ARG A 59 -12.14 -1.65 -10.96
CA ARG A 59 -12.55 -2.78 -10.10
C ARG A 59 -11.60 -3.08 -8.94
N HIS A 60 -10.38 -2.54 -8.98
CA HIS A 60 -9.40 -2.68 -7.89
C HIS A 60 -9.39 -1.51 -6.92
N LEU A 61 -10.22 -0.49 -7.14
CA LEU A 61 -10.32 0.68 -6.28
C LEU A 61 -11.43 0.46 -5.26
N VAL A 62 -11.08 0.06 -4.05
CA VAL A 62 -12.01 -0.04 -2.92
C VAL A 62 -12.35 1.37 -2.45
N VAL A 63 -13.63 1.62 -2.20
CA VAL A 63 -14.16 2.92 -1.81
C VAL A 63 -14.49 2.91 -0.32
N ASP A 64 -14.09 3.97 0.37
CA ASP A 64 -14.59 4.33 1.70
C ASP A 64 -15.13 5.75 1.64
N ASP A 65 -16.46 5.85 1.56
CA ASP A 65 -17.16 7.12 1.45
C ASP A 65 -17.15 7.90 2.77
N THR A 66 -17.01 7.22 3.91
CA THR A 66 -17.01 7.84 5.24
C THR A 66 -15.75 8.66 5.46
N HIS A 67 -14.60 8.16 5.02
CA HIS A 67 -13.30 8.82 5.20
C HIS A 67 -12.75 9.45 3.91
N GLY A 68 -13.46 9.33 2.79
CA GLY A 68 -13.04 9.88 1.50
C GLY A 68 -11.78 9.22 0.95
N LEU A 69 -11.72 7.88 0.97
CA LEU A 69 -10.55 7.11 0.57
C LEU A 69 -10.81 6.24 -0.67
N LEU A 70 -9.78 6.12 -1.51
CA LEU A 70 -9.69 5.17 -2.62
C LEU A 70 -8.44 4.31 -2.46
N TYR A 71 -8.64 3.05 -2.09
CA TYR A 71 -7.57 2.07 -1.96
C TYR A 71 -7.45 1.21 -3.22
N CYS A 72 -6.34 1.35 -3.95
CA CYS A 72 -6.02 0.46 -5.07
C CYS A 72 -5.35 -0.81 -4.53
N TYR A 73 -6.08 -1.92 -4.48
CA TYR A 73 -5.49 -3.16 -4.01
C TYR A 73 -4.62 -3.81 -5.09
N VAL A 74 -3.42 -4.23 -4.70
CA VAL A 74 -2.52 -5.04 -5.52
C VAL A 74 -2.30 -6.37 -4.80
N PRO A 75 -2.39 -7.52 -5.49
CA PRO A 75 -2.10 -8.80 -4.84
C PRO A 75 -0.66 -8.86 -4.29
N LYS A 76 -0.53 -9.49 -3.11
CA LYS A 76 0.76 -9.81 -2.45
C LYS A 76 1.57 -8.63 -1.91
N VAL A 77 0.95 -7.46 -1.78
CA VAL A 77 1.50 -6.27 -1.10
C VAL A 77 0.75 -5.97 0.21
N ALA A 78 0.46 -7.01 0.99
CA ALA A 78 -0.41 -6.94 2.18
C ALA A 78 -1.89 -6.60 1.90
N CYS A 79 -2.40 -6.92 0.70
CA CYS A 79 -3.80 -6.62 0.31
C CYS A 79 -4.86 -7.19 1.26
N THR A 80 -4.65 -8.39 1.82
CA THR A 80 -5.61 -8.98 2.77
C THR A 80 -5.72 -8.10 4.02
N ASN A 81 -4.59 -7.63 4.57
CA ASN A 81 -4.59 -6.77 5.74
C ASN A 81 -5.27 -5.43 5.46
N TRP A 82 -4.95 -4.80 4.33
CA TRP A 82 -5.60 -3.55 3.96
C TRP A 82 -7.09 -3.71 3.69
N LYS A 83 -7.54 -4.81 3.10
CA LYS A 83 -8.98 -5.08 2.97
C LYS A 83 -9.67 -5.20 4.33
N ARG A 84 -9.03 -5.85 5.31
CA ARG A 84 -9.55 -5.91 6.69
C ARG A 84 -9.67 -4.54 7.32
N VAL A 85 -8.64 -3.70 7.17
CA VAL A 85 -8.68 -2.29 7.62
C VAL A 85 -9.83 -1.55 6.94
N MET A 86 -9.98 -1.67 5.62
CA MET A 86 -11.10 -1.05 4.90
C MET A 86 -12.46 -1.56 5.39
N MET A 87 -12.58 -2.85 5.73
CA MET A 87 -13.83 -3.42 6.29
C MET A 87 -14.13 -2.89 7.69
N VAL A 88 -13.12 -2.61 8.51
CA VAL A 88 -13.33 -1.95 9.82
C VAL A 88 -13.77 -0.50 9.61
N LEU A 89 -13.12 0.24 8.71
CA LEU A 89 -13.44 1.64 8.43
C LEU A 89 -14.85 1.81 7.82
N THR A 90 -15.25 0.92 6.92
CA THR A 90 -16.54 1.00 6.19
C THR A 90 -17.67 0.20 6.84
N GLY A 91 -17.34 -0.75 7.72
CA GLY A 91 -18.29 -1.73 8.26
C GLY A 91 -19.24 -1.23 9.33
N GLN A 92 -19.32 0.08 9.59
CA GLN A 92 -20.25 0.70 10.53
C GLN A 92 -20.29 0.02 11.92
N GLY A 93 -19.12 -0.43 12.41
CA GLY A 93 -19.00 -1.10 13.70
C GLY A 93 -19.23 -2.62 13.71
N LYS A 94 -19.46 -3.26 12.55
CA LYS A 94 -19.51 -4.74 12.42
C LYS A 94 -18.21 -5.40 12.90
N TYR A 95 -17.07 -4.77 12.63
CA TYR A 95 -15.75 -5.22 13.08
C TYR A 95 -15.05 -4.09 13.81
N LYS A 96 -14.29 -4.44 14.84
CA LYS A 96 -13.47 -3.49 15.61
C LYS A 96 -11.98 -3.72 15.40
N ASP A 97 -11.56 -4.97 15.29
CA ASP A 97 -10.18 -5.33 15.02
C ASP A 97 -10.04 -5.96 13.62
N PRO A 98 -9.16 -5.42 12.74
CA PRO A 98 -8.85 -6.05 11.46
C PRO A 98 -8.37 -7.50 11.56
N LEU A 99 -7.71 -7.88 12.66
CA LEU A 99 -7.16 -9.22 12.86
C LEU A 99 -8.22 -10.29 13.14
N GLU A 100 -9.39 -9.90 13.64
CA GLU A 100 -10.53 -10.79 13.87
C GLU A 100 -11.19 -11.25 12.56
N ILE A 101 -11.00 -10.51 11.46
CA ILE A 101 -11.61 -10.80 10.17
C ILE A 101 -10.84 -11.93 9.48
N PRO A 102 -11.43 -13.12 9.23
CA PRO A 102 -10.77 -14.20 8.50
C PRO A 102 -10.32 -13.78 7.10
N ALA A 103 -9.21 -14.36 6.63
CA ALA A 103 -8.64 -13.99 5.33
C ALA A 103 -9.62 -14.22 4.17
N HIS A 104 -10.38 -15.32 4.18
CA HIS A 104 -11.33 -15.63 3.13
C HIS A 104 -12.46 -14.59 3.05
N GLU A 105 -12.92 -14.09 4.20
CA GLU A 105 -13.96 -13.07 4.29
C GLU A 105 -13.48 -11.72 3.72
N ALA A 106 -12.23 -11.35 3.97
CA ALA A 106 -11.61 -10.16 3.38
C ALA A 106 -11.49 -10.23 1.85
N HIS A 107 -11.68 -11.40 1.24
CA HIS A 107 -11.65 -11.59 -0.21
C HIS A 107 -13.03 -11.73 -0.86
N VAL A 108 -14.12 -11.71 -0.08
CA VAL A 108 -15.49 -11.75 -0.60
C VAL A 108 -15.82 -10.42 -1.29
N PRO A 109 -16.20 -10.41 -2.59
CA PRO A 109 -16.45 -9.17 -3.33
C PRO A 109 -17.54 -8.28 -2.73
N SER A 110 -18.59 -8.87 -2.14
CA SER A 110 -19.71 -8.12 -1.56
C SER A 110 -19.38 -7.38 -0.26
N ASN A 111 -18.22 -7.64 0.35
CA ASN A 111 -17.85 -7.01 1.63
C ASN A 111 -17.25 -5.61 1.46
N LEU A 112 -16.80 -5.24 0.25
CA LEU A 112 -16.18 -3.95 -0.03
C LEU A 112 -16.64 -3.46 -1.40
N ARG A 113 -17.29 -2.29 -1.43
CA ARG A 113 -17.67 -1.66 -2.69
C ARG A 113 -16.44 -1.14 -3.43
N THR A 114 -16.43 -1.38 -4.73
CA THR A 114 -15.40 -0.90 -5.65
C THR A 114 -15.93 0.29 -6.44
N LEU A 115 -15.01 1.15 -6.90
CA LEU A 115 -15.36 2.34 -7.67
C LEU A 115 -16.09 1.99 -8.98
N SER A 116 -15.86 0.78 -9.51
CA SER A 116 -16.52 0.28 -10.72
C SER A 116 -18.04 0.09 -10.60
N GLU A 117 -18.57 0.05 -9.37
CA GLU A 117 -20.00 -0.17 -9.06
C GLU A 117 -20.82 1.12 -9.00
N TYR A 118 -20.17 2.28 -9.06
CA TYR A 118 -20.84 3.59 -8.99
C TYR A 118 -21.23 4.11 -10.38
N SER A 119 -22.08 5.14 -10.43
CA SER A 119 -22.40 5.88 -11.65
C SER A 119 -21.22 6.75 -12.11
N VAL A 120 -21.24 7.20 -13.36
CA VAL A 120 -20.12 7.99 -13.94
C VAL A 120 -19.90 9.31 -13.19
N SER A 121 -20.96 9.98 -12.77
CA SER A 121 -20.87 11.22 -11.97
C SER A 121 -20.23 10.96 -10.60
N GLU A 122 -20.68 9.90 -9.92
CA GLU A 122 -20.16 9.47 -8.63
C GLU A 122 -18.69 9.03 -8.68
N ILE A 123 -18.29 8.35 -9.75
CA ILE A 123 -16.89 7.98 -10.01
C ILE A 123 -16.04 9.24 -10.15
N ASN A 124 -16.47 10.20 -10.97
CA ASN A 124 -15.73 11.43 -11.19
C ASN A 124 -15.62 12.28 -9.93
N TYR A 125 -16.67 12.34 -9.12
CA TYR A 125 -16.64 13.00 -7.82
C TYR A 125 -15.52 12.42 -6.94
N ARG A 126 -15.55 11.11 -6.69
CA ARG A 126 -14.55 10.42 -5.84
C ARG A 126 -13.14 10.51 -6.40
N LEU A 127 -12.97 10.37 -7.72
CA LEU A 127 -11.67 10.55 -8.37
C LEU A 127 -11.11 11.97 -8.22
N ARG A 128 -11.94 12.98 -7.94
CA ARG A 128 -11.46 14.35 -7.69
C ARG A 128 -11.26 14.61 -6.20
N SER A 129 -12.19 14.19 -5.36
CA SER A 129 -12.23 14.58 -3.94
C SER A 129 -11.51 13.62 -3.00
N TYR A 130 -11.37 12.33 -3.34
CA TYR A 130 -10.87 11.33 -2.39
C TYR A 130 -9.35 11.19 -2.46
N LEU A 131 -8.76 10.87 -1.31
CA LEU A 131 -7.36 10.48 -1.19
C LEU A 131 -7.18 9.11 -1.85
N LYS A 132 -6.30 9.03 -2.86
CA LYS A 132 -5.95 7.77 -3.51
C LYS A 132 -4.63 7.28 -2.98
N PHE A 133 -4.58 6.01 -2.59
CA PHE A 133 -3.35 5.39 -2.16
C PHE A 133 -3.23 3.95 -2.64
N ILE A 134 -1.98 3.51 -2.67
CA ILE A 134 -1.57 2.18 -3.10
C ILE A 134 -0.40 1.77 -2.24
N PHE A 135 -0.34 0.48 -1.92
CA PHE A 135 0.84 -0.12 -1.31
C PHE A 135 1.63 -0.85 -2.38
N VAL A 136 2.95 -0.73 -2.31
CA VAL A 136 3.86 -1.40 -3.22
C VAL A 136 4.85 -2.22 -2.41
N ARG A 137 5.42 -3.24 -3.05
CA ARG A 137 6.48 -4.08 -2.51
C ARG A 137 7.54 -4.25 -3.58
N GLU A 138 8.77 -4.53 -3.15
CA GLU A 138 9.84 -4.93 -4.05
C GLU A 138 9.35 -6.03 -5.01
N PRO A 139 9.52 -5.86 -6.33
CA PRO A 139 8.97 -6.77 -7.33
C PRO A 139 9.32 -8.25 -7.14
N PHE A 140 10.57 -8.59 -6.81
CA PHE A 140 10.99 -9.98 -6.61
C PHE A 140 10.42 -10.57 -5.33
N GLU A 141 10.38 -9.82 -4.22
CA GLU A 141 9.71 -10.29 -3.02
C GLU A 141 8.21 -10.54 -3.24
N ARG A 142 7.55 -9.66 -4.00
CA ARG A 142 6.14 -9.84 -4.38
C ARG A 142 5.94 -11.10 -5.21
N LEU A 143 6.87 -11.37 -6.14
CA LEU A 143 6.87 -12.58 -6.96
C LEU A 143 7.09 -13.84 -6.12
N VAL A 144 8.10 -13.86 -5.25
CA VAL A 144 8.36 -14.97 -4.33
C VAL A 144 7.18 -15.21 -3.39
N SER A 145 6.55 -14.16 -2.89
CA SER A 145 5.33 -14.26 -2.07
C SER A 145 4.17 -14.90 -2.85
N ALA A 146 3.98 -14.51 -4.12
CA ALA A 146 3.00 -15.13 -5.00
C ALA A 146 3.33 -16.61 -5.24
N TYR A 147 4.59 -16.92 -5.54
CA TYR A 147 5.06 -18.26 -5.81
C TYR A 147 4.79 -19.20 -4.62
N ARG A 148 5.24 -18.83 -3.43
CA ARG A 148 4.99 -19.61 -2.19
C ARG A 148 3.49 -19.79 -1.93
N ASN A 149 2.69 -18.73 -2.09
CA ASN A 149 1.26 -18.83 -1.85
C ASN A 149 0.52 -19.75 -2.84
N LYS A 150 0.98 -19.84 -4.09
CA LYS A 150 0.25 -20.56 -5.15
C LYS A 150 0.86 -21.91 -5.51
N PHE A 151 2.17 -22.09 -5.35
CA PHE A 151 2.88 -23.25 -5.87
C PHE A 151 3.53 -24.14 -4.81
N THR A 152 3.78 -23.67 -3.58
CA THR A 152 4.42 -24.53 -2.56
C THR A 152 3.44 -25.28 -1.67
N LEU A 153 2.13 -25.03 -1.81
CA LEU A 153 1.08 -25.70 -1.04
C LEU A 153 0.51 -26.87 -1.87
N SER A 154 0.54 -28.08 -1.30
CA SER A 154 0.17 -29.33 -1.97
C SER A 154 -1.28 -29.39 -2.46
N TYR A 155 -2.18 -28.61 -1.86
CA TYR A 155 -3.60 -28.56 -2.21
C TYR A 155 -3.94 -27.60 -3.36
N ASN A 156 -2.99 -26.81 -3.88
CA ASN A 156 -3.23 -25.84 -4.96
C ASN A 156 -3.05 -26.42 -6.37
N GLN A 157 -3.53 -27.65 -6.60
CA GLN A 157 -3.37 -28.36 -7.88
C GLN A 157 -3.92 -27.57 -9.08
N ALA A 158 -4.98 -26.78 -8.89
CA ALA A 158 -5.55 -25.93 -9.94
C ALA A 158 -4.54 -24.87 -10.44
N PHE A 159 -3.77 -24.25 -9.52
CA PHE A 159 -2.74 -23.28 -9.91
C PHE A 159 -1.56 -23.94 -10.62
N HIS A 160 -1.14 -25.12 -10.15
CA HIS A 160 -0.10 -25.91 -10.81
C HIS A 160 -0.50 -26.27 -12.24
N LYS A 161 -1.72 -26.77 -12.44
CA LYS A 161 -2.22 -27.16 -13.77
C LYS A 161 -2.36 -25.98 -14.73
N HIS A 162 -2.96 -24.87 -14.28
CA HIS A 162 -3.30 -23.75 -15.15
C HIS A 162 -2.12 -22.81 -15.44
N TYR A 163 -1.22 -22.63 -14.48
CA TYR A 163 -0.11 -21.67 -14.57
C TYR A 163 1.27 -22.34 -14.46
N GLY A 164 1.42 -23.36 -13.61
CA GLY A 164 2.73 -23.97 -13.32
C GLY A 164 3.40 -24.58 -14.55
N THR A 165 2.63 -25.28 -15.37
CA THR A 165 3.10 -25.89 -16.63
C THR A 165 3.66 -24.87 -17.62
N LYS A 166 3.21 -23.61 -17.58
CA LYS A 166 3.72 -22.51 -18.43
C LYS A 166 4.98 -21.85 -17.87
N ILE A 167 5.29 -22.05 -16.60
CA ILE A 167 6.44 -21.42 -15.91
C ILE A 167 7.71 -22.23 -16.07
N ILE A 168 7.60 -23.57 -16.06
CA ILE A 168 8.75 -24.50 -16.19
C ILE A 168 9.27 -24.58 -17.63
N ARG A 169 8.47 -24.12 -18.60
CA ARG A 169 8.73 -24.27 -20.03
C ARG A 169 9.74 -23.27 -20.56
#